data_AF-A0A521DMZ8-F1
#
_entry.id   AF-A0A521DMZ8-F1
#
_cell.length_a   1.000
_cell.length_b   1.000
_cell.length_c   1.000
_cell.angle_alpha   90.00
_cell.angle_beta   90.00
_cell.angle_gamma   90.00
#
_symmetry.space_group_name_H-M   'P 1'
#
loop_
_entity.id
_entity.type
_entity.pdbx_description
1 polymer ?
#
loop_
_entity_poly.entity_id
_entity_poly.type
_entity_poly.pdbx_seq_one_letter_code
_entity_poly.pdbx_strand_id
1 'polypeptide(L)'
;MKTNTGISKLAKQNHKKALSLAFAAIIAGAGMITSCKKEDSMPTPSTAVQEVNTTSALEVTSTTTAATTSSTSDFRIDLGSTASAGNYNKASIGVSSPVALKDFVTGATTGVKIATTAAFKGAYNNSTTYPSALGIPQAVASDLYYNGSGATSALELSGLNTATAYNLSFFSSRMDYNGSLETQFKVIGATTQTVVLEAANNTSKIVTVSGIKPNSSGKILIQVSKGSKNSNSSGNYWLNYLRVTGTTTTSTDPAPAPAPAPAPAPVPDPTPAPAPAPAPAPTANYTVSNYTDLVAALSKATSGQVVYITDNV
;
A
#
# COMPACT_ATOMS: atom_id res chain seq x y z
N MET A 1 -39.47 72.21 2.63
CA MET A 1 -40.73 71.75 3.26
C MET A 1 -41.69 71.28 2.18
N LYS A 2 -42.26 70.07 2.36
CA LYS A 2 -43.60 69.62 1.92
C LYS A 2 -43.90 69.65 0.41
N THR A 3 -43.78 68.51 -0.29
CA THR A 3 -44.86 67.52 -0.61
C THR A 3 -45.89 68.07 -1.61
N ASN A 4 -46.18 67.52 -2.80
CA ASN A 4 -46.57 66.15 -3.19
C ASN A 4 -47.84 66.30 -4.07
N THR A 5 -48.23 65.24 -4.76
CA THR A 5 -49.65 64.85 -4.96
C THR A 5 -50.48 65.37 -6.17
N GLY A 6 -49.90 65.52 -7.37
CA GLY A 6 -50.70 65.77 -8.60
C GLY A 6 -50.43 64.83 -9.77
N ILE A 7 -49.16 64.71 -10.19
CA ILE A 7 -48.79 64.11 -11.49
C ILE A 7 -48.48 62.61 -11.38
N SER A 8 -48.43 62.06 -10.17
CA SER A 8 -48.23 60.62 -9.91
C SER A 8 -49.50 59.78 -9.95
N LYS A 9 -50.67 60.35 -10.30
CA LYS A 9 -51.96 59.63 -10.29
C LYS A 9 -52.45 59.15 -11.66
N LEU A 10 -51.98 59.68 -12.80
CA LEU A 10 -52.31 59.10 -14.11
C LEU A 10 -51.31 58.01 -14.55
N ALA A 11 -50.04 58.10 -14.15
CA ALA A 11 -49.05 57.05 -14.38
C ALA A 11 -49.26 55.79 -13.49
N LYS A 12 -50.04 55.89 -12.40
CA LYS A 12 -50.36 54.75 -11.52
C LYS A 12 -51.66 54.02 -11.87
N GLN A 13 -52.50 54.56 -12.76
CA GLN A 13 -53.76 53.91 -13.16
C GLN A 13 -53.66 53.02 -14.40
N ASN A 14 -52.65 53.18 -15.26
CA ASN A 14 -52.50 52.37 -16.47
C ASN A 14 -51.49 51.21 -16.35
N HIS A 15 -50.50 51.29 -15.44
CA HIS A 15 -49.61 50.15 -15.18
C HIS A 15 -50.32 48.97 -14.50
N LYS A 16 -51.33 49.23 -13.65
CA LYS A 16 -52.10 48.16 -13.01
C LYS A 16 -53.10 47.50 -13.96
N LYS A 17 -53.61 48.20 -14.98
CA LYS A 17 -54.46 47.58 -16.03
C LYS A 17 -53.63 46.78 -17.05
N ALA A 18 -52.43 47.23 -17.41
CA ALA A 18 -51.53 46.46 -18.27
C ALA A 18 -51.06 45.15 -17.61
N LEU A 19 -50.72 45.20 -16.32
CA LEU A 19 -50.29 44.00 -15.57
C LEU A 19 -51.47 43.09 -15.17
N SER A 20 -52.67 43.65 -14.97
CA SER A 20 -53.89 42.88 -14.68
C SER A 20 -54.50 42.18 -15.90
N LEU A 21 -54.13 42.58 -17.13
CA LEU A 21 -54.63 41.92 -18.35
C LEU A 21 -53.63 40.94 -18.98
N ALA A 22 -52.34 41.07 -18.68
CA ALA A 22 -51.39 39.97 -18.85
C ALA A 22 -51.81 38.72 -18.04
N PHE A 23 -52.59 38.91 -16.97
CA PHE A 23 -53.17 37.83 -16.17
C PHE A 23 -54.52 37.29 -16.68
N ALA A 24 -55.18 37.98 -17.62
CA ALA A 24 -56.47 37.54 -18.18
C ALA A 24 -56.34 36.75 -19.49
N ALA A 25 -55.21 36.86 -20.21
CA ALA A 25 -54.91 36.02 -21.37
C ALA A 25 -54.24 34.68 -20.99
N ILE A 26 -53.87 34.50 -19.71
CA ILE A 26 -53.40 33.21 -19.17
C ILE A 26 -54.55 32.18 -19.05
N ILE A 27 -55.81 32.61 -19.21
CA ILE A 27 -57.01 31.74 -19.27
C ILE A 27 -57.57 31.68 -20.71
N ALA A 28 -56.70 31.50 -21.70
CA ALA A 28 -57.05 31.00 -23.05
C ALA A 28 -55.76 30.57 -23.74
N GLY A 29 -55.37 29.31 -23.54
CA GLY A 29 -54.00 28.82 -23.79
C GLY A 29 -53.41 29.15 -25.17
N ALA A 30 -52.29 29.87 -25.16
CA ALA A 30 -51.20 29.77 -26.13
C ALA A 30 -49.97 30.54 -25.62
N GLY A 31 -48.80 29.90 -25.63
CA GLY A 31 -47.46 30.50 -25.78
C GLY A 31 -47.00 31.60 -24.80
N MET A 32 -46.04 31.25 -23.94
CA MET A 32 -45.29 32.17 -23.06
C MET A 32 -44.66 33.35 -23.82
N ILE A 33 -44.83 34.58 -23.30
CA ILE A 33 -44.04 35.77 -23.69
C ILE A 33 -42.89 35.91 -22.67
N THR A 34 -41.63 35.77 -23.11
CA THR A 34 -40.47 35.66 -22.21
C THR A 34 -39.76 36.99 -21.90
N SER A 35 -40.03 38.11 -22.58
CA SER A 35 -39.48 39.41 -22.14
C SER A 35 -40.04 40.61 -22.91
N CYS A 36 -40.23 41.74 -22.21
CA CYS A 36 -40.29 43.06 -22.83
C CYS A 36 -39.19 43.92 -22.20
N LYS A 37 -38.21 44.39 -23.00
CA LYS A 37 -37.25 45.41 -22.56
C LYS A 37 -37.30 46.61 -23.51
N LYS A 38 -37.27 47.80 -22.90
CA LYS A 38 -37.02 49.07 -23.59
C LYS A 38 -35.49 49.26 -23.62
N GLU A 39 -34.90 49.27 -24.81
CA GLU A 39 -33.45 49.50 -24.98
C GLU A 39 -33.21 50.92 -25.47
N ASP A 40 -32.71 51.77 -24.57
CA ASP A 40 -32.03 53.01 -24.94
C ASP A 40 -30.52 52.78 -24.73
N SER A 41 -29.81 52.47 -25.83
CA SER A 41 -28.35 52.63 -26.06
C SER A 41 -27.34 51.64 -25.40
N MET A 42 -26.50 50.97 -26.20
CA MET A 42 -25.30 50.19 -25.78
C MET A 42 -24.10 51.09 -25.42
N PRO A 43 -23.16 50.66 -24.54
CA PRO A 43 -21.85 50.17 -25.02
C PRO A 43 -21.14 49.07 -24.16
N THR A 44 -20.08 48.48 -24.74
CA THR A 44 -19.16 47.41 -24.28
C THR A 44 -17.93 47.94 -23.46
N PRO A 45 -16.90 47.14 -23.08
CA PRO A 45 -16.84 46.20 -21.95
C PRO A 45 -15.63 46.45 -20.99
N SER A 46 -15.77 46.27 -19.67
CA SER A 46 -14.63 46.00 -18.77
C SER A 46 -15.06 45.50 -17.39
N THR A 47 -14.64 44.26 -17.10
CA THR A 47 -14.15 43.71 -15.82
C THR A 47 -15.07 43.54 -14.59
N ALA A 48 -15.03 42.30 -14.06
CA ALA A 48 -15.52 41.78 -12.77
C ALA A 48 -17.05 41.57 -12.69
N VAL A 49 -17.59 40.41 -12.29
CA VAL A 49 -17.24 39.57 -11.14
C VAL A 49 -17.53 38.10 -11.49
N GLN A 50 -16.59 37.20 -11.22
CA GLN A 50 -16.75 35.76 -11.43
C GLN A 50 -17.56 35.17 -10.27
N GLU A 51 -18.60 34.41 -10.60
CA GLU A 51 -19.48 33.71 -9.66
C GLU A 51 -18.71 32.68 -8.82
N VAL A 52 -19.04 32.63 -7.53
CA VAL A 52 -18.57 31.60 -6.59
C VAL A 52 -19.24 30.28 -6.96
N ASN A 53 -18.51 29.43 -7.67
CA ASN A 53 -18.91 28.06 -7.93
C ASN A 53 -18.49 27.18 -6.74
N THR A 54 -19.41 26.91 -5.80
CA THR A 54 -19.17 25.95 -4.71
C THR A 54 -19.27 24.52 -5.23
N THR A 55 -18.19 24.04 -5.87
CA THR A 55 -17.92 22.61 -5.95
C THR A 55 -16.42 22.39 -5.75
N SER A 56 -15.94 22.58 -4.52
CA SER A 56 -14.64 22.06 -4.13
C SER A 56 -14.74 20.55 -4.15
N ALA A 57 -14.34 19.92 -5.26
CA ALA A 57 -13.97 18.52 -5.23
C ALA A 57 -12.87 18.38 -4.17
N LEU A 58 -13.17 17.72 -3.06
CA LEU A 58 -12.13 17.20 -2.19
C LEU A 58 -11.34 16.21 -3.04
N GLU A 59 -10.20 16.63 -3.58
CA GLU A 59 -9.12 15.70 -3.86
C GLU A 59 -8.69 15.14 -2.52
N VAL A 60 -9.32 14.03 -2.12
CA VAL A 60 -8.75 13.15 -1.12
C VAL A 60 -7.51 12.57 -1.79
N THR A 61 -6.37 13.23 -1.60
CA THR A 61 -5.07 12.63 -1.86
C THR A 61 -4.94 11.50 -0.86
N SER A 62 -5.47 10.33 -1.20
CA SER A 62 -5.30 9.10 -0.44
C SER A 62 -3.82 8.74 -0.56
N THR A 63 -3.01 9.22 0.37
CA THR A 63 -1.72 8.62 0.66
C THR A 63 -2.02 7.21 1.17
N THR A 64 -2.07 6.24 0.27
CA THR A 64 -2.08 4.83 0.64
C THR A 64 -0.73 4.54 1.27
N THR A 65 -0.61 4.77 2.58
CA THR A 65 0.51 4.27 3.36
C THR A 65 0.45 2.75 3.26
N ALA A 66 1.44 2.15 2.61
CA ALA A 66 1.53 0.71 2.45
C ALA A 66 1.41 0.05 3.84
N ALA A 67 0.42 -0.84 3.99
CA ALA A 67 0.32 -1.64 5.19
C ALA A 67 1.53 -2.57 5.23
N THR A 68 2.45 -2.31 6.15
CA THR A 68 3.61 -3.17 6.36
C THR A 68 3.21 -4.23 7.37
N THR A 69 2.98 -5.45 6.90
CA THR A 69 2.84 -6.61 7.79
C THR A 69 4.23 -7.14 8.09
N SER A 70 4.58 -7.24 9.38
CA SER A 70 5.83 -7.84 9.81
C SER A 70 5.55 -9.25 10.30
N SER A 71 6.17 -10.25 9.67
CA SER A 71 6.20 -11.62 10.16
C SER A 71 7.59 -11.93 10.70
N THR A 72 7.67 -12.44 11.92
CA THR A 72 8.91 -12.95 12.52
C THR A 72 8.97 -14.46 12.35
N SER A 73 10.17 -14.98 12.06
CA SER A 73 10.49 -16.39 12.15
C SER A 73 11.46 -16.61 13.31
N ASP A 74 11.21 -17.60 14.16
CA ASP A 74 12.12 -18.06 15.21
C ASP A 74 12.28 -19.58 15.14
N PHE A 75 13.35 -20.06 14.49
CA PHE A 75 13.67 -21.48 14.45
C PHE A 75 14.70 -21.80 15.53
N ARG A 76 14.30 -22.63 16.49
CA ARG A 76 15.19 -23.14 17.54
C ARG A 76 15.53 -24.58 17.25
N ILE A 77 16.79 -24.87 16.96
CA ILE A 77 17.25 -26.19 16.55
C ILE A 77 18.13 -26.78 17.66
N ASP A 78 17.67 -27.90 18.20
CA ASP A 78 18.40 -28.78 19.10
C ASP A 78 19.30 -29.72 18.28
N LEU A 79 20.61 -29.65 18.57
CA LEU A 79 21.67 -30.40 17.90
C LEU A 79 22.24 -31.47 18.84
N GLY A 80 21.36 -32.09 19.62
CA GLY A 80 21.62 -33.30 20.41
C GLY A 80 20.94 -34.56 19.87
N SER A 81 21.33 -35.70 20.44
CA SER A 81 20.73 -37.01 20.21
C SER A 81 19.28 -37.13 20.70
N THR A 82 18.93 -36.43 21.78
CA THR A 82 17.65 -36.46 22.48
C THR A 82 16.80 -35.28 22.03
N ALA A 83 15.52 -35.50 21.74
CA ALA A 83 14.62 -34.41 21.38
C ALA A 83 14.23 -33.60 22.63
N SER A 84 14.44 -32.28 22.59
CA SER A 84 13.93 -31.38 23.62
C SER A 84 12.42 -31.13 23.51
N ALA A 85 11.79 -30.84 24.65
CA ALA A 85 10.36 -30.53 24.74
C ALA A 85 9.98 -29.21 24.05
N GLY A 86 8.70 -29.03 23.77
CA GLY A 86 8.16 -27.83 23.14
C GLY A 86 8.40 -27.78 21.62
N ASN A 87 8.51 -26.58 21.06
CA ASN A 87 8.64 -26.37 19.62
C ASN A 87 10.08 -26.37 19.12
N TYR A 88 11.03 -26.94 19.87
CA TYR A 88 12.38 -27.17 19.38
C TYR A 88 12.34 -28.12 18.18
N ASN A 89 13.18 -27.83 17.20
CA ASN A 89 13.38 -28.65 16.01
C ASN A 89 14.61 -29.52 16.22
N LYS A 90 14.57 -30.78 15.77
CA LYS A 90 15.72 -31.68 15.86
C LYS A 90 16.42 -31.78 14.51
N ALA A 91 17.75 -31.70 14.51
CA ALA A 91 18.57 -32.03 13.36
C ALA A 91 19.35 -33.35 13.59
N SER A 92 19.73 -34.02 12.51
CA SER A 92 20.41 -35.32 12.54
C SER A 92 21.93 -35.17 12.52
N ILE A 93 22.63 -36.17 13.06
CA ILE A 93 24.10 -36.15 13.16
C ILE A 93 24.81 -36.51 11.84
N GLY A 94 24.24 -37.44 11.08
CA GLY A 94 24.75 -37.88 9.78
C GLY A 94 24.13 -37.09 8.63
N VAL A 95 24.68 -37.25 7.43
CA VAL A 95 24.05 -36.70 6.23
C VAL A 95 22.65 -37.24 6.11
N SER A 96 21.67 -36.34 6.04
CA SER A 96 20.26 -36.70 6.11
C SER A 96 19.45 -35.95 5.07
N SER A 97 18.32 -36.51 4.70
CA SER A 97 17.30 -35.76 4.00
C SER A 97 16.88 -34.53 4.82
N PRO A 98 16.50 -33.41 4.17
CA PRO A 98 16.08 -32.21 4.88
C PRO A 98 14.86 -32.44 5.78
N VAL A 99 14.93 -31.94 7.01
CA VAL A 99 13.84 -31.94 8.01
C VAL A 99 13.13 -30.59 7.97
N ALA A 100 11.79 -30.59 7.92
CA ALA A 100 11.01 -29.36 7.97
C ALA A 100 11.05 -28.73 9.36
N LEU A 101 11.27 -27.40 9.41
CA LEU A 101 11.33 -26.65 10.65
C LEU A 101 9.96 -26.06 11.00
N LYS A 102 9.62 -26.15 12.29
CA LYS A 102 8.52 -25.43 12.93
C LYS A 102 9.02 -24.09 13.44
N ASP A 103 8.18 -23.07 13.31
CA ASP A 103 8.37 -21.83 14.04
C ASP A 103 8.18 -22.09 15.54
N PHE A 104 9.11 -21.59 16.35
CA PHE A 104 9.16 -21.90 17.77
C PHE A 104 7.98 -21.26 18.53
N VAL A 105 7.58 -20.05 18.14
CA VAL A 105 6.55 -19.28 18.85
C VAL A 105 5.16 -19.85 18.55
N THR A 106 4.87 -20.08 17.28
CA THR A 106 3.55 -20.53 16.82
C THR A 106 3.40 -22.05 16.81
N GLY A 107 4.50 -22.80 16.74
CA GLY A 107 4.51 -24.25 16.54
C GLY A 107 4.15 -24.71 15.13
N ALA A 108 3.83 -23.78 14.23
CA ALA A 108 3.42 -24.10 12.87
C ALA A 108 4.59 -24.63 12.04
N THR A 109 4.35 -25.66 11.23
CA THR A 109 5.31 -26.11 10.21
C THR A 109 5.52 -25.02 9.18
N THR A 110 6.77 -24.83 8.75
CA THR A 110 7.12 -23.84 7.73
C THR A 110 7.66 -24.50 6.46
N GLY A 111 7.85 -23.70 5.41
CA GLY A 111 8.58 -24.13 4.21
C GLY A 111 10.09 -24.29 4.42
N VAL A 112 10.62 -23.80 5.55
CA VAL A 112 12.06 -23.85 5.85
C VAL A 112 12.46 -25.25 6.30
N LYS A 113 13.60 -25.72 5.81
CA LYS A 113 14.15 -27.04 6.15
C LYS A 113 15.60 -26.93 6.59
N ILE A 114 16.06 -27.89 7.40
CA ILE A 114 17.47 -28.09 7.73
C ILE A 114 17.96 -29.47 7.31
N ALA A 115 19.15 -29.56 6.74
CA ALA A 115 19.81 -30.82 6.44
C ALA A 115 21.26 -30.81 6.92
N THR A 116 21.76 -31.94 7.39
CA THR A 116 23.20 -32.13 7.60
C THR A 116 23.80 -32.51 6.26
N THR A 117 24.74 -31.70 5.77
CA THR A 117 25.38 -31.87 4.46
C THR A 117 26.83 -32.33 4.56
N ALA A 118 27.46 -32.16 5.72
CA ALA A 118 28.66 -32.87 6.12
C ALA A 118 28.50 -33.34 7.57
N ALA A 119 28.68 -34.65 7.77
CA ALA A 119 28.35 -35.32 9.02
C ALA A 119 29.22 -34.85 10.20
N PHE A 120 28.62 -34.87 11.39
CA PHE A 120 29.35 -34.84 12.65
C PHE A 120 29.82 -36.26 13.00
N LYS A 121 30.86 -36.39 13.82
CA LYS A 121 31.47 -37.69 14.17
C LYS A 121 30.63 -38.47 15.18
N GLY A 122 30.07 -37.79 16.17
CA GLY A 122 29.35 -38.44 17.25
C GLY A 122 28.49 -37.48 18.06
N ALA A 123 27.53 -38.04 18.79
CA ALA A 123 26.77 -37.33 19.80
C ALA A 123 27.41 -37.59 21.16
N TYR A 124 27.24 -36.65 22.08
CA TYR A 124 27.75 -36.78 23.44
C TYR A 124 26.86 -35.98 24.39
N ASN A 125 26.73 -36.44 25.63
CA ASN A 125 25.95 -35.76 26.68
C ASN A 125 26.87 -35.24 27.78
N ASN A 126 26.76 -33.95 28.09
CA ASN A 126 27.46 -33.37 29.22
C ASN A 126 27.09 -34.08 30.53
N SER A 127 28.08 -34.31 31.38
CA SER A 127 27.91 -35.05 32.64
C SER A 127 27.47 -34.17 33.82
N THR A 128 27.37 -32.85 33.62
CA THR A 128 27.15 -31.86 34.69
C THR A 128 25.97 -30.92 34.40
N THR A 129 25.47 -30.28 35.46
CA THR A 129 24.38 -29.32 35.42
C THR A 129 24.79 -28.05 34.64
N TYR A 130 23.89 -27.55 33.80
CA TYR A 130 24.00 -26.34 33.01
C TYR A 130 23.19 -25.23 33.71
N PRO A 131 23.85 -24.33 34.47
CA PRO A 131 23.18 -23.19 35.07
C PRO A 131 22.89 -22.15 33.98
N SER A 132 21.71 -22.22 33.37
CA SER A 132 21.33 -21.39 32.22
C SER A 132 20.93 -19.97 32.61
N ALA A 133 21.75 -18.98 32.27
CA ALA A 133 21.33 -17.57 32.20
C ALA A 133 20.73 -17.20 30.83
N LEU A 134 20.75 -18.12 29.86
CA LEU A 134 20.44 -17.86 28.45
C LEU A 134 18.99 -18.22 28.05
N GLY A 135 18.22 -18.80 28.96
CA GLY A 135 16.88 -19.32 28.64
C GLY A 135 16.90 -20.54 27.71
N ILE A 136 18.07 -21.17 27.52
CA ILE A 136 18.20 -22.46 26.84
C ILE A 136 17.95 -23.56 27.89
N PRO A 137 17.04 -24.51 27.65
CA PRO A 137 16.80 -25.63 28.58
C PRO A 137 18.03 -26.51 28.77
N GLN A 138 18.18 -27.10 29.96
CA GLN A 138 19.25 -28.05 30.29
C GLN A 138 19.39 -29.16 29.24
N ALA A 139 18.27 -29.73 28.78
CA ALA A 139 18.27 -30.82 27.80
C ALA A 139 18.96 -30.43 26.49
N VAL A 140 18.63 -29.24 25.96
CA VAL A 140 19.24 -28.66 24.75
C VAL A 140 20.72 -28.32 24.98
N ALA A 141 21.06 -27.81 26.16
CA ALA A 141 22.42 -27.37 26.46
C ALA A 141 23.39 -28.52 26.81
N SER A 142 22.87 -29.71 27.12
CA SER A 142 23.69 -30.84 27.57
C SER A 142 23.94 -31.87 26.48
N ASP A 143 22.99 -32.06 25.57
CA ASP A 143 23.15 -32.97 24.44
C ASP A 143 23.73 -32.21 23.25
N LEU A 144 24.70 -32.81 22.58
CA LEU A 144 25.51 -32.14 21.57
C LEU A 144 26.01 -33.08 20.50
N TYR A 145 26.30 -32.51 19.34
CA TYR A 145 27.10 -33.13 18.31
C TYR A 145 28.53 -32.63 18.39
N TYR A 146 29.47 -33.51 18.08
CA TYR A 146 30.88 -33.20 18.04
C TYR A 146 31.53 -33.79 16.79
N ASN A 147 32.64 -33.19 16.40
CA ASN A 147 33.55 -33.73 15.42
C ASN A 147 34.98 -33.31 15.78
N GLY A 148 35.98 -33.76 15.03
CA GLY A 148 37.39 -33.52 15.32
C GLY A 148 38.29 -33.89 14.15
N SER A 149 39.58 -34.08 14.46
CA SER A 149 40.63 -34.48 13.51
C SER A 149 40.74 -33.57 12.28
N GLY A 150 40.44 -32.28 12.44
CA GLY A 150 40.47 -31.29 11.35
C GLY A 150 39.27 -31.34 10.40
N ALA A 151 38.30 -32.24 10.60
CA ALA A 151 37.10 -32.31 9.78
C ALA A 151 36.19 -31.09 9.98
N THR A 152 35.49 -30.69 8.92
CA THR A 152 34.44 -29.65 8.98
C THR A 152 33.08 -30.29 8.80
N SER A 153 32.16 -30.02 9.72
CA SER A 153 30.76 -30.46 9.64
C SER A 153 29.93 -29.34 9.01
N ALA A 154 28.77 -29.67 8.44
CA ALA A 154 27.94 -28.67 7.79
C ALA A 154 26.44 -28.93 7.92
N LEU A 155 25.70 -27.85 8.13
CA LEU A 155 24.25 -27.79 8.12
C LEU A 155 23.81 -26.83 7.00
N GLU A 156 22.77 -27.19 6.26
CA GLU A 156 22.16 -26.33 5.24
C GLU A 156 20.72 -26.01 5.64
N LEU A 157 20.42 -24.73 5.76
CA LEU A 157 19.06 -24.22 5.78
C LEU A 157 18.59 -23.98 4.35
N SER A 158 17.36 -24.35 4.03
CA SER A 158 16.75 -24.17 2.70
C SER A 158 15.30 -23.72 2.81
N GLY A 159 14.76 -23.14 1.74
CA GLY A 159 13.40 -22.59 1.72
C GLY A 159 13.27 -21.26 2.46
N LEU A 160 14.40 -20.58 2.71
CA LEU A 160 14.42 -19.26 3.34
C LEU A 160 13.99 -18.18 2.34
N ASN A 161 13.36 -17.11 2.84
CA ASN A 161 13.00 -15.96 2.01
C ASN A 161 14.27 -15.13 1.70
N THR A 162 14.60 -14.97 0.42
CA THR A 162 15.80 -14.25 -0.02
C THR A 162 15.75 -12.74 0.24
N ALA A 163 14.56 -12.16 0.44
CA ALA A 163 14.40 -10.77 0.87
C ALA A 163 14.72 -10.57 2.36
N THR A 164 14.68 -11.63 3.17
CA THR A 164 14.85 -11.56 4.61
C THR A 164 16.31 -11.71 5.01
N ALA A 165 16.77 -10.84 5.91
CA ALA A 165 18.08 -11.00 6.55
C ALA A 165 17.90 -11.78 7.86
N TYR A 166 18.68 -12.84 8.04
CA TYR A 166 18.58 -13.74 9.19
C TYR A 166 19.74 -13.54 10.16
N ASN A 167 19.45 -13.67 11.45
CA ASN A 167 20.43 -13.76 12.51
C ASN A 167 20.55 -15.23 12.94
N LEU A 168 21.78 -15.75 12.96
CA LEU A 168 22.09 -17.11 13.36
C LEU A 168 22.91 -17.07 14.65
N SER A 169 22.29 -17.48 15.76
CA SER A 169 22.93 -17.53 17.07
C SER A 169 23.31 -18.96 17.43
N PHE A 170 24.55 -19.15 17.83
CA PHE A 170 25.15 -20.44 18.14
C PHE A 170 25.44 -20.55 19.63
N PHE A 171 25.15 -21.72 20.18
CA PHE A 171 25.58 -22.11 21.51
C PHE A 171 26.31 -23.45 21.45
N SER A 172 27.49 -23.48 22.06
CA SER A 172 28.32 -24.66 22.24
C SER A 172 28.85 -24.70 23.65
N SER A 173 28.81 -25.89 24.26
CA SER A 173 29.33 -26.11 25.59
C SER A 173 29.84 -27.52 25.78
N ARG A 174 31.02 -27.63 26.39
CA ARG A 174 31.59 -28.87 26.91
C ARG A 174 32.16 -28.59 28.29
N MET A 175 31.55 -29.16 29.32
CA MET A 175 31.95 -28.92 30.72
C MET A 175 33.15 -29.78 31.09
N ASP A 176 33.77 -29.38 32.20
CA ASP A 176 34.87 -30.06 32.88
C ASP A 176 36.11 -30.23 31.97
N TYR A 177 36.38 -29.22 31.15
CA TYR A 177 37.53 -29.20 30.25
C TYR A 177 38.55 -28.14 30.66
N ASN A 178 39.83 -28.54 30.76
CA ASN A 178 40.94 -27.62 30.96
C ASN A 178 41.61 -27.32 29.61
N GLY A 179 41.55 -26.06 29.20
CA GLY A 179 42.06 -25.56 27.92
C GLY A 179 40.96 -24.94 27.06
N SER A 180 41.29 -24.64 25.81
CA SER A 180 40.36 -24.04 24.86
C SER A 180 39.75 -25.10 23.94
N LEU A 181 38.43 -25.02 23.80
CA LEU A 181 37.61 -25.77 22.85
C LEU A 181 36.92 -24.82 21.87
N GLU A 182 37.63 -23.75 21.47
CA GLU A 182 37.11 -22.76 20.54
C GLU A 182 36.51 -23.45 19.29
N THR A 183 35.25 -23.15 19.02
CA THR A 183 34.51 -23.68 17.87
C THR A 183 34.23 -22.53 16.92
N GLN A 184 34.51 -22.75 15.64
CA GLN A 184 34.29 -21.78 14.58
C GLN A 184 32.98 -22.09 13.83
N PHE A 185 32.21 -21.04 13.58
CA PHE A 185 31.01 -21.07 12.75
C PHE A 185 31.21 -20.13 11.57
N LYS A 186 31.26 -20.69 10.37
CA LYS A 186 31.28 -19.94 9.13
C LYS A 186 29.93 -20.06 8.44
N VAL A 187 29.23 -18.94 8.32
CA VAL A 187 27.89 -18.86 7.74
C VAL A 187 28.00 -18.24 6.35
N ILE A 188 27.46 -18.95 5.36
CA ILE A 188 27.59 -18.63 3.94
C ILE A 188 26.17 -18.52 3.35
N GLY A 189 25.77 -17.29 3.05
CA GLY A 189 24.56 -16.97 2.28
C GLY A 189 24.93 -16.12 1.07
N ALA A 190 24.25 -14.99 0.88
CA ALA A 190 24.67 -13.96 -0.07
C ALA A 190 25.99 -13.30 0.34
N THR A 191 26.27 -13.24 1.64
CA THR A 191 27.57 -12.86 2.21
C THR A 191 28.10 -13.98 3.10
N THR A 192 29.40 -13.94 3.39
CA THR A 192 30.05 -14.89 4.29
C THR A 192 30.50 -14.17 5.55
N GLN A 193 30.18 -14.72 6.71
CA GLN A 193 30.66 -14.23 8.01
C GLN A 193 31.13 -15.41 8.86
N THR A 194 32.12 -15.15 9.72
CA THR A 194 32.68 -16.16 10.62
C THR A 194 32.69 -15.63 12.04
N VAL A 195 32.22 -16.43 12.99
CA VAL A 195 32.32 -16.16 14.43
C VAL A 195 32.92 -17.38 15.14
N VAL A 196 33.46 -17.15 16.33
CA VAL A 196 34.05 -18.22 17.16
C VAL A 196 33.48 -18.15 18.56
N LEU A 197 33.26 -19.30 19.20
CA LEU A 197 32.79 -19.42 20.57
C LEU A 197 33.72 -20.35 21.35
N GLU A 198 34.15 -19.91 22.52
CA GLU A 198 34.81 -20.79 23.48
C GLU A 198 33.78 -21.74 24.07
N ALA A 199 33.86 -23.02 23.73
CA ALA A 199 32.91 -24.03 24.20
C ALA A 199 33.31 -24.61 25.57
N ALA A 200 34.58 -24.53 25.97
CA ALA A 200 35.04 -25.07 27.24
C ALA A 200 34.35 -24.35 28.39
N ASN A 201 33.61 -25.11 29.21
CA ASN A 201 32.90 -24.64 30.40
C ASN A 201 31.94 -23.46 30.11
N ASN A 202 31.41 -23.37 28.89
CA ASN A 202 30.53 -22.26 28.53
C ASN A 202 29.12 -22.47 29.07
N THR A 203 28.70 -21.60 30.00
CA THR A 203 27.36 -21.66 30.62
C THR A 203 26.46 -20.48 30.21
N SER A 204 27.01 -19.45 29.56
CA SER A 204 26.33 -18.16 29.46
C SER A 204 26.58 -17.38 28.17
N LYS A 205 27.44 -17.85 27.27
CA LYS A 205 27.79 -17.12 26.05
C LYS A 205 27.19 -17.77 24.82
N ILE A 206 26.66 -16.92 23.95
CA ILE A 206 26.29 -17.24 22.56
C ILE A 206 27.06 -16.31 21.63
N VAL A 207 27.26 -16.73 20.39
CA VAL A 207 27.74 -15.83 19.32
C VAL A 207 26.71 -15.78 18.21
N THR A 208 26.59 -14.62 17.56
CA THR A 208 25.60 -14.41 16.51
C THR A 208 26.28 -13.91 15.25
N VAL A 209 25.93 -14.51 14.12
CA VAL A 209 26.12 -13.91 12.81
C VAL A 209 24.84 -13.17 12.46
N SER A 210 24.92 -11.86 12.28
CA SER A 210 23.74 -11.02 12.05
C SER A 210 23.56 -10.65 10.59
N GLY A 211 22.31 -10.55 10.14
CA GLY A 211 21.97 -9.97 8.85
C GLY A 211 22.38 -10.78 7.61
N ILE A 212 22.55 -12.09 7.71
CA ILE A 212 22.85 -12.93 6.54
C ILE A 212 21.59 -13.12 5.72
N LYS A 213 21.60 -12.62 4.48
CA LYS A 213 20.60 -13.01 3.49
C LYS A 213 20.93 -14.39 2.92
N PRO A 214 19.93 -15.24 2.64
CA PRO A 214 20.16 -16.47 1.90
C PRO A 214 20.75 -16.19 0.51
N ASN A 215 21.38 -17.19 -0.11
CA ASN A 215 21.76 -17.11 -1.50
C ASN A 215 20.52 -17.06 -2.43
N SER A 216 20.72 -16.92 -3.75
CA SER A 216 19.63 -16.82 -4.73
C SER A 216 18.69 -18.03 -4.76
N SER A 217 19.12 -19.18 -4.23
CA SER A 217 18.30 -20.39 -4.11
C SER A 217 17.58 -20.51 -2.76
N GLY A 218 17.60 -19.46 -1.92
CA GLY A 218 16.96 -19.48 -0.60
C GLY A 218 17.68 -20.37 0.41
N LYS A 219 19.02 -20.50 0.29
CA LYS A 219 19.83 -21.35 1.17
C LYS A 219 20.87 -20.58 1.98
N ILE A 220 21.16 -21.08 3.18
CA ILE A 220 22.30 -20.67 4.01
C ILE A 220 23.06 -21.94 4.41
N LEU A 221 24.36 -22.01 4.11
CA LEU A 221 25.25 -23.07 4.55
C LEU A 221 25.98 -22.62 5.82
N ILE A 222 26.03 -23.50 6.81
CA ILE A 222 26.69 -23.29 8.10
C ILE A 222 27.77 -24.36 8.22
N GLN A 223 29.03 -23.93 8.17
CA GLN A 223 30.17 -24.79 8.41
C GLN A 223 30.62 -24.66 9.86
N VAL A 224 30.85 -25.79 10.51
CA VAL A 224 31.31 -25.89 11.90
C VAL A 224 32.65 -26.58 11.93
N SER A 225 33.64 -25.96 12.55
CA SER A 225 35.02 -26.47 12.59
C SER A 225 35.74 -26.08 13.88
N LYS A 226 36.94 -26.61 14.05
CA LYS A 226 37.87 -26.22 15.11
C LYS A 226 38.25 -24.73 14.94
N GLY A 227 38.13 -23.95 16.01
CA GLY A 227 38.65 -22.57 16.07
C GLY A 227 40.17 -22.52 16.12
N SER A 228 40.75 -21.38 15.74
CA SER A 228 42.21 -21.25 15.66
C SER A 228 42.89 -21.28 17.03
N LYS A 229 42.16 -20.91 18.11
CA LYS A 229 42.69 -20.95 19.48
C LYS A 229 42.38 -22.25 20.22
N ASN A 230 41.64 -23.15 19.60
CA ASN A 230 41.29 -24.43 20.20
C ASN A 230 42.57 -25.25 20.47
N SER A 231 42.83 -25.58 21.73
CA SER A 231 44.06 -26.24 22.17
C SER A 231 43.93 -27.77 22.24
N ASN A 232 42.77 -28.34 21.89
CA ASN A 232 42.56 -29.78 21.86
C ASN A 232 43.36 -30.42 20.71
N SER A 233 44.27 -31.35 21.03
CA SER A 233 45.13 -32.03 20.06
C SER A 233 44.35 -32.89 19.06
N SER A 234 43.21 -33.46 19.48
CA SER A 234 42.30 -34.16 18.58
C SER A 234 41.47 -33.22 17.71
N GLY A 235 41.59 -31.91 17.89
CA GLY A 235 40.87 -30.92 17.10
C GLY A 235 39.36 -30.92 17.30
N ASN A 236 38.89 -31.42 18.45
CA ASN A 236 37.47 -31.56 18.70
C ASN A 236 36.77 -30.20 18.84
N TYR A 237 35.52 -30.15 18.37
CA TYR A 237 34.59 -29.03 18.52
C TYR A 237 33.17 -29.54 18.72
N TRP A 238 32.29 -28.66 19.20
CA TRP A 238 30.94 -29.02 19.63
C TRP A 238 29.89 -28.04 19.12
N LEU A 239 28.69 -28.53 18.90
CA LEU A 239 27.53 -27.70 18.64
C LEU A 239 26.30 -28.31 19.32
N ASN A 240 25.68 -27.54 20.21
CA ASN A 240 24.52 -27.95 20.99
C ASN A 240 23.23 -27.36 20.41
N TYR A 241 23.30 -26.08 19.99
CA TYR A 241 22.10 -25.34 19.67
C TYR A 241 22.33 -24.25 18.62
N LEU A 242 21.36 -24.12 17.73
CA LEU A 242 21.27 -23.07 16.72
C LEU A 242 19.90 -22.38 16.82
N ARG A 243 19.91 -21.06 16.92
CA ARG A 243 18.72 -20.22 16.74
C ARG A 243 18.83 -19.44 15.44
N VAL A 244 17.78 -19.46 14.63
CA VAL A 244 17.67 -18.68 13.41
C VAL A 244 16.47 -17.77 13.54
N THR A 245 16.70 -16.45 13.51
CA THR A 245 15.61 -15.47 13.51
C THR A 245 15.63 -14.62 12.26
N GLY A 246 14.46 -14.23 11.78
CA GLY A 246 14.32 -13.30 10.66
C GLY A 246 13.05 -12.50 10.82
N THR A 247 13.10 -11.22 10.44
CA THR A 247 11.90 -10.37 10.39
C THR A 247 11.68 -9.99 8.95
N THR A 248 10.57 -10.43 8.39
CA THR A 248 10.16 -10.07 7.04
C THR A 248 9.08 -9.00 7.16
N THR A 249 9.36 -7.82 6.63
CA THR A 249 8.37 -6.76 6.43
C THR A 249 7.86 -6.87 5.01
N THR A 250 6.65 -7.40 4.82
CA THR A 250 5.96 -7.30 3.54
C THR A 250 5.24 -5.97 3.51
N SER A 251 5.78 -5.03 2.73
CA SER A 251 5.03 -3.86 2.29
C SER A 251 4.07 -4.33 1.21
N THR A 252 2.76 -4.31 1.48
CA THR A 252 1.80 -4.41 0.39
C THR A 252 1.93 -3.13 -0.41
N ASP A 253 2.68 -3.19 -1.52
CA ASP A 253 2.68 -2.10 -2.49
C ASP A 253 1.22 -1.80 -2.85
N PRO A 254 0.74 -0.55 -2.72
CA PRO A 254 -0.59 -0.22 -3.19
C PRO A 254 -0.68 -0.66 -4.64
N ALA A 255 -1.76 -1.37 -5.00
CA ALA A 255 -1.98 -1.77 -6.38
C ALA A 255 -1.71 -0.57 -7.31
N PRO A 256 -0.97 -0.73 -8.42
CA PRO A 256 -0.71 0.36 -9.34
C PRO A 256 -2.03 1.06 -9.66
N ALA A 257 -2.06 2.39 -9.56
CA ALA A 257 -3.24 3.15 -9.93
C ALA A 257 -3.72 2.65 -11.31
N PRO A 258 -5.03 2.39 -11.50
CA PRO A 258 -5.54 1.92 -12.78
C PRO A 258 -4.97 2.80 -13.89
N ALA A 259 -4.39 2.18 -14.92
CA ALA A 259 -3.86 2.93 -16.05
C ALA A 259 -4.95 3.90 -16.55
N PRO A 260 -4.60 5.17 -16.85
CA PRO A 260 -5.56 6.11 -17.43
C PRO A 260 -6.27 5.43 -18.60
N ALA A 261 -7.59 5.49 -18.62
CA ALA A 261 -8.36 4.93 -19.72
C ALA A 261 -7.78 5.45 -21.06
N PRO A 262 -7.63 4.59 -22.09
CA PRO A 262 -7.16 5.02 -23.39
C PRO A 262 -7.91 6.27 -23.81
N ALA A 263 -7.19 7.30 -24.25
CA ALA A 263 -7.83 8.49 -24.80
C ALA A 263 -8.83 8.06 -25.88
N PRO A 264 -10.06 8.60 -25.89
CA PRO A 264 -11.03 8.30 -26.94
C PRO A 264 -10.37 8.45 -28.31
N ALA A 265 -10.55 7.47 -29.19
CA ALA A 265 -10.07 7.57 -30.56
C ALA A 265 -10.55 8.90 -31.16
N PRO A 266 -9.70 9.62 -31.92
CA PRO A 266 -10.13 10.85 -32.57
C PRO A 266 -11.40 10.56 -33.36
N VAL A 267 -12.47 11.28 -32.99
CA VAL A 267 -13.74 11.23 -33.73
C VAL A 267 -13.40 11.66 -35.17
N PRO A 268 -13.78 10.88 -36.19
CA PRO A 268 -13.62 11.30 -37.58
C PRO A 268 -14.18 12.70 -37.76
N ASP A 269 -13.45 13.54 -38.48
CA ASP A 269 -13.88 14.91 -38.79
C ASP A 269 -15.31 14.84 -39.37
N PRO A 270 -16.30 15.53 -38.76
CA PRO A 270 -17.67 15.47 -39.25
C PRO A 270 -17.67 15.82 -40.73
N THR A 271 -18.29 14.94 -41.53
CA THR A 271 -18.54 15.21 -42.94
C THR A 271 -19.15 16.61 -43.06
N PRO A 272 -18.62 17.50 -43.94
CA PRO A 272 -19.12 18.86 -44.05
C PRO A 272 -20.65 18.86 -44.15
N ALA A 273 -21.30 19.54 -43.21
CA ALA A 273 -22.75 19.65 -43.20
C ALA A 273 -23.21 20.24 -44.55
N PRO A 274 -24.28 19.70 -45.17
CA PRO A 274 -24.86 20.28 -46.36
C PRO A 274 -25.11 21.77 -46.14
N ALA A 275 -24.82 22.59 -47.16
CA ALA A 275 -25.00 24.04 -47.09
C ALA A 275 -26.41 24.37 -46.53
N PRO A 276 -26.52 25.26 -45.52
CA PRO A 276 -27.81 25.63 -44.95
C PRO A 276 -28.75 26.11 -46.06
N ALA A 277 -29.98 25.59 -46.07
CA ALA A 277 -31.03 26.13 -46.92
C ALA A 277 -31.20 27.64 -46.63
N PRO A 278 -31.50 28.47 -47.64
CA PRO A 278 -31.68 29.91 -47.45
C PRO A 278 -32.67 30.19 -46.30
N ALA A 279 -32.27 31.05 -45.37
CA ALA A 279 -33.13 31.45 -44.25
C ALA A 279 -34.46 32.02 -44.79
N PRO A 280 -35.62 31.67 -44.20
CA PRO A 280 -36.89 32.27 -44.59
C PRO A 280 -36.83 33.80 -44.43
N ALA A 281 -37.45 34.52 -45.36
CA ALA A 281 -37.55 35.99 -45.28
C ALA A 281 -38.19 36.42 -43.95
N PRO A 282 -37.75 37.55 -43.34
CA PRO A 282 -38.31 38.02 -42.09
C PRO A 282 -39.81 38.28 -42.21
N THR A 283 -40.58 37.72 -41.29
CA THR A 283 -42.03 37.91 -41.22
C THR A 283 -42.32 39.32 -40.70
N ALA A 284 -43.32 40.00 -41.29
CA ALA A 284 -43.64 41.39 -40.99
C ALA A 284 -43.96 41.61 -39.49
N ASN A 285 -43.44 42.70 -38.93
CA ASN A 285 -43.75 43.15 -37.57
C ASN A 285 -45.03 44.00 -37.53
N TYR A 286 -45.73 44.01 -36.40
CA TYR A 286 -46.94 44.82 -36.21
C TYR A 286 -46.63 46.08 -35.40
N THR A 287 -47.20 47.22 -35.80
CA THR A 287 -47.18 48.47 -35.02
C THR A 287 -48.61 48.80 -34.61
N VAL A 288 -48.86 48.98 -33.31
CA VAL A 288 -50.21 49.20 -32.77
C VAL A 288 -50.23 50.38 -31.80
N SER A 289 -51.32 51.15 -31.80
CA SER A 289 -51.46 52.39 -31.01
C SER A 289 -52.70 52.41 -30.11
N ASN A 290 -53.51 51.34 -30.13
CA ASN A 290 -54.66 51.19 -29.25
C ASN A 290 -54.88 49.72 -28.85
N TYR A 291 -55.73 49.51 -27.84
CA TYR A 291 -55.98 48.20 -27.25
C TYR A 291 -56.60 47.19 -28.23
N THR A 292 -57.53 47.63 -29.09
CA THR A 292 -58.21 46.76 -30.05
C THR A 292 -57.24 46.19 -31.08
N ASP A 293 -56.33 47.02 -31.58
CA ASP A 293 -55.32 46.62 -32.55
C ASP A 293 -54.24 45.72 -31.93
N LEU A 294 -53.89 45.96 -30.66
CA LEU A 294 -52.98 45.10 -29.92
C LEU A 294 -53.54 43.68 -29.77
N VAL A 295 -54.82 43.54 -29.40
CA VAL A 295 -55.47 42.23 -29.29
C VAL A 295 -55.52 41.50 -30.63
N ALA A 296 -55.82 42.22 -31.72
CA ALA A 296 -55.80 41.66 -33.06
C ALA A 296 -54.40 41.21 -33.49
N ALA A 297 -53.35 41.98 -33.18
CA ALA A 297 -51.97 41.64 -33.49
C ALA A 297 -51.49 40.39 -32.73
N LEU A 298 -51.77 40.29 -31.42
CA LEU A 298 -51.40 39.10 -30.63
C LEU A 298 -52.12 37.83 -31.10
N SER A 299 -53.37 37.94 -31.56
CA SER A 299 -54.12 36.78 -32.07
C SER A 299 -53.55 36.19 -33.37
N LYS A 300 -52.72 36.96 -34.10
CA LYS A 300 -52.17 36.58 -35.40
C LYS A 300 -50.65 36.41 -35.41
N ALA A 301 -49.97 36.80 -34.33
CA ALA A 301 -48.51 36.74 -34.26
C ALA A 301 -48.02 35.28 -34.12
N THR A 302 -47.04 34.90 -34.92
CA THR A 302 -46.34 33.61 -34.82
C THR A 302 -45.02 33.76 -34.04
N SER A 303 -44.50 32.64 -33.50
CA SER A 303 -43.26 32.62 -32.73
C SER A 303 -42.11 33.32 -33.46
N GLY A 304 -41.53 34.35 -32.84
CA GLY A 304 -40.42 35.15 -33.38
C GLY A 304 -40.80 36.52 -33.96
N GLN A 305 -42.09 36.86 -34.07
CA GLN A 305 -42.52 38.20 -34.50
C GLN A 305 -42.54 39.21 -33.34
N VAL A 306 -42.18 40.46 -33.64
CA VAL A 306 -42.16 41.56 -32.67
C VAL A 306 -43.36 42.48 -32.88
N VAL A 307 -44.06 42.83 -31.79
CA VAL A 307 -45.16 43.81 -31.80
C VAL A 307 -44.67 45.10 -31.13
N TYR A 308 -44.66 46.19 -31.88
CA TYR A 308 -44.28 47.51 -31.40
C TYR A 308 -45.53 48.27 -30.95
N ILE A 309 -45.53 48.72 -29.70
CA ILE A 309 -46.60 49.56 -29.16
C ILE A 309 -46.12 51.01 -29.19
N THR A 310 -46.84 51.85 -29.91
CA THR A 310 -46.55 53.29 -29.98
C THR A 310 -47.60 54.06 -29.19
N ASP A 311 -47.16 54.84 -28.20
CA ASP A 311 -48.04 55.76 -27.49
C ASP A 311 -48.43 56.89 -28.44
N ASN A 312 -49.70 56.95 -28.86
CA ASN A 312 -50.23 58.14 -29.52
C ASN A 312 -50.49 59.22 -28.45
N VAL A 313 -49.43 60.00 -28.20
CA VAL A 313 -49.28 61.25 -27.40
C VAL A 313 -49.51 61.14 -25.90
#